data_AF-A0A8S4QNX8-F1
#
_entry.id   AF-A0A8S4QNX8-F1
#
_cell.length_a   1.000
_cell.length_b   1.000
_cell.length_c   1.000
_cell.angle_alpha   90.00
_cell.angle_beta   90.00
_cell.angle_gamma   90.00
#
_symmetry.space_group_name_H-M   'P 1'
#
loop_
_entity.id
_entity.type
_entity.pdbx_description
1 polymer ?
#
loop_
_entity_poly.entity_id
_entity_poly.type
_entity_poly.pdbx_seq_one_letter_code
_entity_poly.pdbx_strand_id
1 'polypeptide(L)' 'IGQLSKPQIKVPLLPCEHYYLHTKRIDNLDPMTPVVRDPDGYIYLRERNGCILAGGFEPVAKPVNEEDSK' A
#
# COMPACT_ATOMS: atom_id res chain seq x y z
N ILE A 1 -14.17 10.65 9.03
CA ILE A 1 -13.67 12.06 9.10
C ILE A 1 -14.79 13.06 8.80
N GLY A 2 -15.32 13.16 7.57
CA GLY A 2 -16.39 14.15 7.26
C GLY A 2 -17.74 13.89 7.93
N GLN A 3 -18.07 12.62 8.21
CA GLN A 3 -19.25 12.26 9.02
C GLN A 3 -19.11 12.65 10.49
N LEU A 4 -17.89 12.88 10.97
CA LEU A 4 -17.61 13.20 12.37
C LEU A 4 -17.61 14.73 12.62
N SER A 5 -17.76 15.57 11.59
CA SER A 5 -17.79 17.03 11.72
C SER A 5 -19.21 17.58 11.92
N LYS A 6 -19.32 18.81 12.46
CA LYS A 6 -20.56 19.61 12.49
C LYS A 6 -20.29 20.98 11.86
N PRO A 7 -20.92 21.33 10.72
CA PRO A 7 -21.83 20.49 9.91
C PRO A 7 -21.10 19.28 9.30
N GLN A 8 -21.86 18.26 8.89
CA GLN A 8 -21.31 17.15 8.12
C GLN A 8 -20.84 17.67 6.77
N ILE A 9 -19.62 17.29 6.38
CA ILE A 9 -19.02 17.70 5.10
C ILE A 9 -18.68 16.50 4.24
N LYS A 10 -18.76 16.68 2.91
CA LYS A 10 -18.21 15.72 1.96
C LYS A 10 -16.69 15.89 1.91
N VAL A 11 -15.95 14.83 2.22
CA VAL A 11 -14.49 14.81 2.09
C VAL A 11 -14.14 14.33 0.69
N PRO A 12 -13.29 15.03 -0.07
CA PRO A 12 -12.88 14.63 -1.42
C PRO A 12 -11.84 13.50 -1.35
N LEU A 13 -12.25 12.34 -0.85
CA LEU A 13 -11.45 11.11 -0.83
C LEU A 13 -12.13 10.05 -1.69
N LEU A 14 -11.35 9.36 -2.50
CA LEU A 14 -11.78 8.20 -3.28
C LEU A 14 -10.90 7.01 -2.87
N PRO A 15 -11.46 5.92 -2.33
CA PRO A 15 -10.68 4.74 -1.99
C PRO A 15 -10.17 4.04 -3.25
N CYS A 16 -8.99 3.44 -3.17
CA CYS A 16 -8.39 2.63 -4.23
C CYS A 16 -7.76 1.37 -3.66
N GLU A 17 -7.66 0.34 -4.49
CA GLU A 17 -6.88 -0.85 -4.15
C GLU A 17 -5.38 -0.54 -4.20
N HIS A 18 -4.59 -1.26 -3.40
CA HIS A 18 -3.14 -1.16 -3.35
C HIS A 18 -2.56 -2.55 -3.11
N TYR A 19 -1.75 -3.05 -4.04
CA TYR A 19 -1.26 -4.42 -4.00
C TYR A 19 0.16 -4.52 -3.44
N TYR A 20 0.40 -5.61 -2.72
CA TYR A 20 1.73 -6.00 -2.31
C TYR A 20 1.87 -7.53 -2.36
N LEU A 21 3.11 -7.98 -2.51
CA LEU A 21 3.48 -9.38 -2.43
C LEU A 21 4.53 -9.57 -1.33
N HIS A 22 4.59 -10.79 -0.81
CA HIS A 22 5.69 -11.24 0.04
C HIS A 22 6.44 -12.36 -0.68
N THR A 23 7.76 -12.29 -0.64
CA THR A 23 8.59 -13.41 -1.07
C THR A 23 8.48 -14.58 -0.07
N LYS A 24 9.01 -15.73 -0.46
CA LYS A 24 9.42 -16.76 0.51
C LYS A 24 10.50 -16.20 1.45
N ARG A 25 10.75 -16.89 2.56
CA ARG A 25 11.83 -16.51 3.47
C ARG A 25 13.17 -16.56 2.74
N ILE A 26 14.03 -15.61 3.03
CA ILE A 26 15.38 -15.47 2.48
C ILE A 26 16.35 -15.71 3.63
N ASP A 27 17.24 -16.68 3.47
CA ASP A 27 18.24 -17.00 4.48
C ASP A 27 19.20 -15.82 4.69
N ASN A 28 19.51 -15.54 5.97
CA ASN A 28 20.39 -14.45 6.39
C ASN A 28 19.95 -13.04 5.94
N LEU A 29 18.65 -12.84 5.66
CA LEU A 29 18.12 -11.50 5.45
C LEU A 29 18.16 -10.71 6.77
N ASP A 30 18.90 -9.61 6.78
CA ASP A 30 19.03 -8.74 7.96
C ASP A 30 17.69 -8.05 8.27
N PRO A 31 17.11 -8.21 9.48
CA PRO A 31 15.92 -7.49 9.91
C PRO A 31 16.04 -5.96 9.85
N MET A 32 17.27 -5.43 9.82
CA MET A 32 17.56 -4.00 9.69
C MET A 32 17.80 -3.56 8.24
N THR A 33 17.56 -4.43 7.26
CA THR A 33 17.66 -4.08 5.83
C THR A 33 16.82 -2.81 5.55
N PRO A 34 17.40 -1.78 4.92
CA PRO A 34 16.71 -0.52 4.70
C PRO A 34 15.52 -0.68 3.76
N VAL A 35 14.54 0.21 3.93
CA VAL A 35 13.44 0.35 2.96
C VAL A 35 14.00 0.98 1.69
N VAL A 36 13.76 0.34 0.55
CA VAL A 36 14.13 0.86 -0.77
C VAL A 36 12.88 1.36 -1.48
N ARG A 37 13.01 2.49 -2.19
CA ARG A 37 11.95 3.03 -3.05
C ARG A 37 12.53 3.31 -4.42
N ASP A 38 11.80 2.91 -5.45
CA ASP A 38 12.04 3.27 -6.83
C ASP A 38 10.79 4.01 -7.34
N PRO A 39 10.79 5.36 -7.29
CA PRO A 39 9.67 6.16 -7.76
C PRO A 39 9.42 6.00 -9.26
N ASP A 40 10.47 5.83 -10.06
CA ASP A 40 10.38 5.71 -11.52
C ASP A 40 9.78 4.36 -11.92
N GLY A 41 10.13 3.30 -11.18
CA GLY A 41 9.55 1.96 -11.30
C GLY A 41 8.21 1.78 -10.57
N TYR A 42 7.72 2.80 -9.87
CA TYR A 42 6.50 2.75 -9.05
C TYR A 42 6.50 1.64 -7.99
N ILE A 43 7.63 1.35 -7.34
CA ILE A 43 7.71 0.26 -6.34
C ILE A 43 8.42 0.67 -5.05
N TYR A 44 8.12 -0.08 -3.99
CA TYR A 44 8.88 -0.05 -2.75
C TYR A 44 9.14 -1.47 -2.25
N LEU A 45 10.26 -1.64 -1.56
CA LEU A 45 10.72 -2.90 -1.00
C LEU A 45 11.07 -2.70 0.47
N ARG A 46 10.67 -3.64 1.33
CA ARG A 46 11.10 -3.67 2.73
C ARG A 46 11.28 -5.09 3.23
N GLU A 47 12.15 -5.24 4.22
CA GLU A 47 12.15 -6.45 5.05
C GLU A 47 10.84 -6.55 5.84
N ARG A 48 10.33 -7.78 5.93
CA ARG A 48 9.28 -8.18 6.86
C ARG A 48 9.37 -9.67 7.21
N ASN A 49 9.76 -9.98 8.43
CA ASN A 49 9.79 -11.33 9.02
C ASN A 49 10.68 -12.36 8.26
N GLY A 50 11.81 -11.91 7.72
CA GLY A 50 12.71 -12.71 6.91
C GLY A 50 12.26 -12.87 5.45
N CYS A 51 11.27 -12.10 5.02
CA CYS A 51 10.84 -11.98 3.62
C CYS A 51 11.08 -10.56 3.12
N ILE A 52 11.05 -10.39 1.79
CA ILE A 52 10.88 -9.07 1.17
C ILE A 52 9.40 -8.87 0.89
N LEU A 53 8.85 -7.77 1.40
CA LEU A 53 7.58 -7.20 0.98
C LEU A 53 7.84 -6.22 -0.15
N ALA A 54 7.24 -6.46 -1.30
CA ALA A 54 7.25 -5.55 -2.44
C ALA A 54 5.84 -5.03 -2.67
N GLY A 55 5.66 -3.71 -2.72
CA GLY A 55 4.40 -3.11 -3.13
C GLY A 55 4.60 -2.21 -4.34
N GLY A 56 3.58 -2.19 -5.21
CA GLY A 56 3.53 -1.33 -6.40
C GLY A 56 2.64 -0.12 -6.15
N PHE A 57 2.87 0.96 -6.90
CA PHE A 57 1.95 2.08 -7.05
C PHE A 57 1.43 2.04 -8.48
N GLU A 58 0.24 1.49 -8.69
CA GLU A 58 -0.33 1.31 -10.01
C GLU A 58 -0.51 2.68 -10.70
N PRO A 59 0.11 2.94 -11.87
CA PRO A 59 0.02 4.24 -12.55
C PRO A 59 -1.42 4.66 -12.86
N VAL A 60 -2.28 3.66 -13.09
CA VAL A 60 -3.73 3.81 -13.16
C VAL A 60 -4.32 3.14 -11.93
N ALA A 61 -4.76 3.95 -10.97
CA ALA A 61 -5.38 3.46 -9.75
C ALA A 61 -6.67 2.70 -10.07
N LYS A 62 -6.94 1.62 -9.32
CA LYS A 62 -8.22 0.90 -9.35
C LYS A 62 -9.11 1.45 -8.23
N PRO A 63 -10.16 2.24 -8.53
CA PRO A 63 -11.07 2.75 -7.52
C PRO A 63 -11.84 1.60 -6.88
N VAL A 64 -12.09 1.70 -5.58
CA VAL A 64 -12.98 0.80 -4.87
C VAL A 64 -14.37 1.44 -4.88
N ASN A 65 -15.36 0.75 -5.45
CA ASN A 65 -16.75 1.20 -5.32
C ASN A 65 -17.31 0.74 -3.98
N GLU A 66 -18.35 1.42 -3.49
CA GLU A 66 -19.00 1.05 -2.22
C GLU A 66 -19.56 -0.40 -2.24
N GLU A 67 -19.84 -0.94 -3.43
CA GLU A 67 -20.29 -2.31 -3.63
C GLU A 67 -19.16 -3.34 -3.49
N ASP A 68 -17.93 -2.98 -3.87
CA ASP A 68 -16.73 -3.84 -3.79
C ASP A 68 -16.19 -3.97 -2.35
N SER A 69 -16.74 -3.18 -1.42
CA SER A 69 -16.31 -3.06 -0.02
C SER A 69 -17.11 -3.95 0.96
N LYS A 70 -18.00 -4.81 0.46
CA LYS A 70 -18.85 -5.71 1.25
C LYS A 70 -18.35 -7.15 1.28
#